data_AF-A0A2V8DXG4-F1
#
_entry.id   AF-A0A2V8DXG4-F1
#
_cell.length_a   1.000
_cell.length_b   1.000
_cell.length_c   1.000
_cell.angle_alpha   90.00
_cell.angle_beta   90.00
_cell.angle_gamma   90.00
#
_symmetry.space_group_name_H-M   'P 1'
#
loop_
_entity.id
_entity.type
_entity.pdbx_description
1 polymer ?
#
loop_
_entity_poly.entity_id
_entity_poly.type
_entity_poly.pdbx_seq_one_letter_code
_entity_poly.pdbx_strand_id
1 'polypeptide(L)'
;MSDDPEDKRPHRLEDHLFGMDPMHSHEEEADHDHDHDDVGGESDATTSSLWLQDNITLVSVGIDIGSAGTQVIFSRVHLRRLSEELTSRYFVVDRETVYQSPVALTPYLSEERIDDRAIGRIIDSAYEAAGVHPDDVDTGAVILTGEALRRENAKAIADVLAEVGGEFVCAAAG
;
A
#
# COMPACT_ATOMS: atom_id res chain seq x y z
N MET A 1 46.26 15.70 22.50
CA MET A 1 46.22 14.29 22.92
C MET A 1 44.91 13.77 22.36
N SER A 2 44.67 13.75 21.05
CA SER A 2 45.30 12.94 19.98
C SER A 2 45.29 11.45 20.33
N ASP A 3 44.16 10.81 19.98
CA ASP A 3 43.93 9.37 19.98
C ASP A 3 44.10 8.88 18.53
N ASP A 4 45.10 8.03 18.30
CA ASP A 4 45.17 6.94 17.29
C ASP A 4 46.56 6.28 17.40
N PRO A 5 46.81 5.01 16.97
CA PRO A 5 45.96 3.82 16.87
C PRO A 5 46.63 2.58 17.54
N GLU A 6 45.90 1.72 18.24
CA GLU A 6 46.41 0.38 18.60
C GLU A 6 46.12 -0.66 17.49
N ASP A 7 47.16 -0.89 16.70
CA ASP A 7 47.66 -2.20 16.22
C ASP A 7 46.63 -3.29 15.82
N LYS A 8 46.10 -3.18 14.60
CA LYS A 8 45.47 -4.33 13.92
C LYS A 8 46.55 -5.22 13.34
N ARG A 9 46.70 -6.44 13.89
CA ARG A 9 47.59 -7.48 13.36
C ARG A 9 47.37 -7.67 11.84
N PRO A 10 48.43 -7.82 11.03
CA PRO A 10 48.27 -8.04 9.59
C PRO A 10 47.73 -9.45 9.33
N HIS A 11 46.74 -9.54 8.44
CA HIS A 11 46.18 -10.79 7.93
C HIS A 11 47.27 -11.68 7.31
N ARG A 12 47.21 -12.99 7.55
CA ARG A 12 48.12 -13.97 6.91
C ARG A 12 47.33 -14.90 5.99
N LEU A 13 47.98 -15.36 4.92
CA LEU A 13 47.42 -16.35 3.98
C LEU A 13 47.01 -17.67 4.65
N GLU A 14 47.49 -17.92 5.87
CA GLU A 14 47.22 -19.12 6.67
C GLU A 14 45.80 -19.13 7.28
N ASP A 15 45.12 -17.98 7.36
CA ASP A 15 43.77 -17.86 7.94
C ASP A 15 42.63 -18.33 7.00
N HIS A 16 42.95 -18.65 5.74
CA HIS A 16 41.97 -19.07 4.71
C HIS A 16 42.06 -20.55 4.31
N LEU A 17 42.87 -21.37 5.00
CA LEU A 17 42.97 -22.80 4.69
C LEU A 17 41.99 -23.63 5.53
N PHE A 18 40.69 -23.51 5.23
CA PHE A 18 39.67 -24.41 5.75
C PHE A 18 39.57 -25.67 4.87
N GLY A 19 39.86 -26.83 5.47
CA GLY A 19 39.17 -28.09 5.15
C GLY A 19 39.80 -29.02 4.10
N MET A 20 41.01 -29.51 4.35
CA MET A 20 41.38 -30.87 3.91
C MET A 20 41.24 -31.80 5.12
N ASP A 21 40.12 -32.52 5.18
CA ASP A 21 39.92 -33.65 6.08
C ASP A 21 40.06 -34.94 5.25
N PRO A 22 41.19 -35.66 5.33
CA PRO A 22 41.33 -36.94 4.66
C PRO A 22 41.04 -38.04 5.68
N MET A 23 39.78 -38.46 5.80
CA MET A 23 39.36 -39.87 5.95
C MET A 23 37.87 -39.94 6.32
N HIS A 24 37.02 -39.99 5.29
CA HIS A 24 35.70 -40.62 5.40
C HIS A 24 35.66 -41.82 4.46
N SER A 25 35.57 -43.01 5.05
CA SER A 25 35.25 -44.26 4.36
C SER A 25 33.74 -44.33 4.18
N HIS A 26 33.26 -44.33 2.93
CA HIS A 26 31.89 -44.75 2.64
C HIS A 26 31.87 -46.29 2.63
N GLU A 27 31.25 -46.88 3.64
CA GLU A 27 30.66 -48.21 3.51
C GLU A 27 29.32 -48.03 2.80
N GLU A 28 29.22 -48.59 1.60
CA GLU A 28 28.00 -48.62 0.79
C GLU A 28 26.95 -49.54 1.42
N GLU A 29 25.69 -49.26 1.07
CA GLU A 29 24.47 -50.05 1.36
C GLU A 29 23.71 -49.68 2.65
N ALA A 30 23.17 -48.46 2.65
CA ALA A 30 21.87 -48.21 3.27
C ALA A 30 20.92 -47.70 2.17
N ASP A 31 19.96 -48.55 1.79
CA ASP A 31 18.84 -48.19 0.92
C ASP A 31 18.04 -47.07 1.59
N HIS A 32 18.35 -45.83 1.22
CA HIS A 32 17.47 -44.72 1.47
C HIS A 32 16.41 -44.74 0.37
N ASP A 33 15.32 -45.45 0.66
CA ASP A 33 14.03 -45.24 0.03
C ASP A 33 13.69 -43.75 0.19
N HIS A 34 14.04 -42.97 -0.84
CA HIS A 34 13.40 -41.68 -1.05
C HIS A 34 11.98 -42.00 -1.49
N ASP A 35 11.11 -42.21 -0.50
CA ASP A 35 9.69 -42.06 -0.66
C ASP A 35 9.49 -40.71 -1.37
N HIS A 36 9.11 -40.85 -2.62
CA HIS A 36 8.81 -39.77 -3.53
C HIS A 36 7.56 -39.12 -2.94
N ASP A 37 7.74 -38.18 -2.01
CA ASP A 37 6.66 -37.31 -1.57
C ASP A 37 6.18 -36.59 -2.83
N ASP A 38 5.04 -37.08 -3.30
CA ASP A 38 4.22 -36.55 -4.36
C ASP A 38 3.82 -35.12 -3.96
N VAL A 39 4.69 -34.15 -4.27
CA VAL A 39 4.33 -32.73 -4.21
C VAL A 39 3.52 -32.40 -5.47
N GLY A 40 2.41 -33.11 -5.63
CA GLY A 40 1.26 -32.77 -6.46
C GLY A 40 0.34 -31.76 -5.76
N GLY A 41 0.89 -30.92 -4.89
CA GLY A 41 0.21 -29.73 -4.42
C GLY A 41 0.47 -28.63 -5.41
N GLU A 42 -0.54 -28.21 -6.17
CA GLU A 42 -0.53 -26.93 -6.86
C GLU A 42 -0.23 -25.85 -5.81
N SER A 43 1.05 -25.52 -5.65
CA SER A 43 1.45 -24.42 -4.79
C SER A 43 0.91 -23.19 -5.48
N ASP A 44 -0.21 -22.68 -4.98
CA ASP A 44 -0.78 -21.43 -5.45
C ASP A 44 0.34 -20.40 -5.42
N ALA A 45 0.80 -19.97 -6.61
CA ALA A 45 1.96 -19.10 -6.74
C ALA A 45 1.75 -17.81 -5.94
N THR A 46 0.48 -17.41 -5.72
CA THR A 46 0.09 -16.24 -4.92
C THR A 46 0.35 -16.39 -3.41
N THR A 47 0.54 -17.61 -2.90
CA THR A 47 0.77 -17.90 -1.48
C THR A 47 2.26 -18.08 -1.15
N SER A 48 3.14 -18.06 -2.14
CA SER A 48 4.60 -18.10 -1.90
C SER A 48 5.08 -16.81 -1.20
N SER A 49 5.92 -16.94 -0.17
CA SER A 49 6.43 -15.78 0.61
C SER A 49 7.13 -14.71 -0.25
N LEU A 50 7.69 -15.08 -1.39
CA LEU A 50 8.28 -14.16 -2.35
C LEU A 50 7.22 -13.32 -3.11
N TRP A 51 6.08 -13.91 -3.44
CA TRP A 51 4.96 -13.19 -4.05
C TRP A 51 4.37 -12.17 -3.07
N LEU A 52 4.19 -12.54 -1.80
CA LEU A 52 3.65 -11.64 -0.77
C LEU A 52 4.60 -10.46 -0.44
N GLN A 53 5.92 -10.64 -0.61
CA GLN A 53 6.91 -9.57 -0.44
C GLN A 53 6.85 -8.51 -1.55
N ASP A 54 6.34 -8.86 -2.72
CA ASP A 54 6.33 -7.99 -3.90
C ASP A 54 4.94 -7.45 -4.24
N ASN A 55 3.88 -7.92 -3.58
CA ASN A 55 2.50 -7.54 -3.89
C ASN A 55 1.80 -7.00 -2.64
N ILE A 56 1.28 -5.78 -2.74
CA ILE A 56 0.50 -5.11 -1.70
C ILE A 56 -0.88 -4.80 -2.28
N THR A 57 -1.93 -5.08 -1.51
CA THR A 57 -3.28 -4.66 -1.86
C THR A 57 -3.73 -3.61 -0.85
N LEU A 58 -4.21 -2.46 -1.34
CA LEU A 58 -4.73 -1.38 -0.52
C LEU A 58 -6.23 -1.17 -0.81
N VAL A 59 -7.02 -0.92 0.23
CA VAL A 59 -8.35 -0.32 0.11
C VAL A 59 -8.17 1.19 0.09
N SER A 60 -8.75 1.84 -0.91
CA SER A 60 -8.68 3.29 -1.08
C SER A 60 -10.03 3.97 -1.21
N VAL A 61 -10.10 5.22 -0.78
CA VAL A 61 -11.25 6.11 -0.96
C VAL A 61 -10.88 7.32 -1.82
N GLY A 62 -11.71 7.64 -2.81
CA GLY A 62 -11.63 8.85 -3.61
C GLY A 62 -12.88 9.70 -3.40
N ILE A 63 -12.71 10.95 -2.98
CA ILE A 63 -13.79 11.91 -2.77
C ILE A 63 -13.60 13.05 -3.78
N ASP A 64 -14.51 13.17 -4.74
CA ASP A 64 -14.52 14.28 -5.70
C ASP A 64 -15.63 15.27 -5.36
N ILE A 65 -15.27 16.53 -5.19
CA ILE A 65 -16.16 17.66 -4.89
C ILE A 65 -15.99 18.68 -6.01
N GLY A 66 -16.84 18.56 -7.02
CA GLY A 66 -16.93 19.50 -8.13
C GLY A 66 -17.94 20.62 -7.90
N SER A 67 -18.03 21.55 -8.85
CA SER A 67 -18.98 22.68 -8.78
C SER A 67 -20.42 22.24 -8.58
N ALA A 68 -20.85 21.19 -9.29
CA ALA A 68 -22.24 20.76 -9.33
C ALA A 68 -22.47 19.43 -8.61
N GLY A 69 -21.45 18.57 -8.54
CA GLY A 69 -21.58 17.20 -8.07
C GLY A 69 -20.49 16.81 -7.08
N THR A 70 -20.87 15.97 -6.13
CA THR A 70 -19.98 15.29 -5.19
C THR A 70 -20.14 13.78 -5.36
N GLN A 71 -19.04 13.04 -5.40
CA GLN A 71 -19.03 11.58 -5.54
C GLN A 71 -17.94 10.94 -4.68
N VAL A 72 -18.24 9.76 -4.14
CA VAL A 72 -17.30 8.95 -3.37
C VAL A 72 -17.12 7.60 -4.05
N ILE A 73 -15.87 7.15 -4.17
CA ILE A 73 -15.50 5.88 -4.79
C ILE A 73 -14.58 5.12 -3.83
N PHE A 74 -14.90 3.86 -3.56
CA PHE A 74 -14.00 2.93 -2.89
C PHE A 74 -13.40 1.97 -3.90
N SER A 75 -12.11 1.72 -3.81
CA SER A 75 -11.40 0.82 -4.72
C SER A 75 -10.44 -0.08 -3.96
N ARG A 76 -10.16 -1.26 -4.54
CA ARG A 76 -9.05 -2.11 -4.16
C ARG A 76 -7.94 -1.90 -5.19
N VAL A 77 -6.77 -1.47 -4.73
CA VAL A 77 -5.62 -1.15 -5.57
C VAL A 77 -4.55 -2.19 -5.34
N HIS A 78 -4.19 -2.93 -6.38
CA HIS A 78 -3.11 -3.89 -6.33
C HIS A 78 -1.81 -3.22 -6.80
N LEU A 79 -0.84 -3.18 -5.90
CA LEU A 79 0.49 -2.65 -6.10
C LEU A 79 1.50 -3.78 -6.20
N ARG A 80 2.39 -3.71 -7.19
CA ARG A 80 3.50 -4.67 -7.33
C ARG A 80 4.85 -3.97 -7.41
N ARG A 81 5.85 -4.54 -6.73
CA ARG A 81 7.26 -4.15 -6.85
C ARG A 81 7.89 -4.86 -8.03
N LEU A 82 8.65 -4.13 -8.86
CA LEU A 82 9.43 -4.71 -9.95
C LEU A 82 10.78 -5.18 -9.40
N SER A 83 10.87 -6.47 -9.05
CA SER A 83 12.00 -7.05 -8.32
C SER A 83 13.28 -7.21 -9.14
N GLU A 84 13.20 -7.12 -10.46
CA GLU A 84 14.37 -7.23 -11.36
C GLU A 84 15.37 -6.07 -11.22
N GLU A 85 14.97 -4.94 -10.62
CA GLU A 85 15.79 -3.72 -10.53
C GLU A 85 16.23 -3.33 -9.09
N LEU A 86 16.03 -4.18 -8.07
CA LEU A 86 16.32 -3.87 -6.65
C LEU A 86 15.68 -2.55 -6.16
N THR A 87 14.63 -2.07 -6.82
CA THR A 87 13.98 -0.79 -6.48
C THR A 87 12.96 -0.99 -5.36
N SER A 88 12.79 0.02 -4.50
CA SER A 88 11.68 0.06 -3.52
C SER A 88 10.38 0.64 -4.09
N ARG A 89 10.27 0.77 -5.42
CA ARG A 89 9.13 1.41 -6.10
C ARG A 89 8.03 0.39 -6.39
N TYR A 90 6.84 0.71 -5.91
CA TYR A 90 5.61 0.01 -6.25
C TYR A 90 4.89 0.69 -7.41
N PHE A 91 4.21 -0.11 -8.22
CA PHE A 91 3.34 0.36 -9.30
C PHE A 91 1.95 -0.25 -9.17
N VAL A 92 0.93 0.52 -9.52
CA VAL A 92 -0.43 0.00 -9.63
C VAL A 92 -0.48 -0.96 -10.83
N VAL A 93 -0.77 -2.23 -10.57
CA VAL A 93 -0.93 -3.27 -11.59
C VAL A 93 -2.38 -3.65 -11.83
N ASP A 94 -3.27 -3.40 -10.85
CA ASP A 94 -4.70 -3.58 -11.00
C ASP A 94 -5.50 -2.63 -10.09
N ARG A 95 -6.73 -2.30 -10.49
CA ARG A 95 -7.67 -1.51 -9.69
C ARG A 95 -9.09 -2.03 -9.89
N GLU A 96 -9.70 -2.47 -8.81
CA GLU A 96 -11.10 -2.90 -8.76
C GLU A 96 -11.94 -1.84 -8.03
N THR A 97 -13.07 -1.41 -8.61
CA THR A 97 -14.02 -0.53 -7.91
C THR A 97 -14.92 -1.36 -7.02
N VAL A 98 -14.79 -1.19 -5.70
CA VAL A 98 -15.58 -1.89 -4.68
C VAL A 98 -16.96 -1.27 -4.55
N TYR A 99 -17.02 0.07 -4.55
CA TYR A 99 -18.26 0.82 -4.50
C TYR A 99 -18.09 2.18 -5.16
N GLN A 100 -19.15 2.67 -5.78
CA GLN A 100 -19.24 4.02 -6.31
C GLN A 100 -20.59 4.61 -5.94
N SER A 101 -20.57 5.74 -5.24
CA SER A 101 -21.79 6.43 -4.84
C SER A 101 -22.53 7.00 -6.06
N PRO A 102 -23.85 7.16 -5.99
CA PRO A 102 -24.54 8.09 -6.87
C PRO A 102 -23.90 9.48 -6.81
N VAL A 103 -23.99 10.24 -7.89
CA VAL A 103 -23.58 11.65 -7.88
C VAL A 103 -24.61 12.45 -7.09
N ALA A 104 -24.18 13.03 -5.97
CA ALA A 104 -24.98 13.97 -5.19
C ALA A 104 -24.71 15.40 -5.68
N LEU A 105 -25.67 16.31 -5.54
CA LEU A 105 -25.38 17.73 -5.80
C LEU A 105 -24.44 18.28 -4.73
N THR A 106 -23.47 19.10 -5.13
CA THR A 106 -22.59 19.79 -4.18
C THR A 106 -23.41 20.81 -3.37
N PRO A 107 -23.51 20.65 -2.04
CA PRO A 107 -24.35 21.51 -1.22
C PRO A 107 -23.64 22.83 -0.90
N TYR A 108 -24.27 23.95 -1.21
CA TYR A 108 -23.76 25.29 -0.90
C TYR A 108 -24.68 25.99 0.10
N LEU A 109 -24.09 26.68 1.07
CA LEU A 109 -24.80 27.59 1.97
C LEU A 109 -24.97 28.97 1.33
N SER A 110 -24.03 29.36 0.47
CA SER A 110 -24.03 30.62 -0.27
C SER A 110 -23.18 30.50 -1.53
N GLU A 111 -23.13 31.56 -2.34
CA GLU A 111 -22.24 31.62 -3.51
C GLU A 111 -20.75 31.46 -3.13
N GLU A 112 -20.38 31.75 -1.88
CA GLU A 112 -18.98 31.75 -1.43
C GLU A 112 -18.62 30.55 -0.53
N ARG A 113 -19.62 29.77 -0.07
CA ARG A 113 -19.41 28.74 0.96
C ARG A 113 -20.14 27.41 0.68
N ILE A 114 -19.40 26.32 0.81
CA ILE A 114 -19.92 24.94 0.77
C ILE A 114 -20.52 24.58 2.14
N ASP A 115 -21.61 23.83 2.18
CA ASP A 115 -22.13 23.22 3.41
C ASP A 115 -21.28 21.99 3.78
N ASP A 116 -20.27 22.20 4.62
CA ASP A 116 -19.34 21.16 5.09
C ASP A 116 -20.05 20.03 5.84
N ARG A 117 -21.14 20.34 6.58
CA ARG A 117 -21.93 19.32 7.27
C ARG A 117 -22.73 18.46 6.30
N ALA A 118 -23.26 19.05 5.23
CA ALA A 118 -23.94 18.30 4.18
C ALA A 118 -22.98 17.43 3.38
N ILE A 119 -21.77 17.92 3.10
CA ILE A 119 -20.68 17.11 2.52
C ILE A 119 -20.37 15.90 3.42
N GLY A 120 -20.19 16.13 4.73
CA GLY A 120 -19.96 15.04 5.69
C GLY A 120 -21.05 13.96 5.62
N ARG A 121 -22.33 14.35 5.59
CA ARG A 121 -23.44 13.40 5.45
C ARG A 121 -23.43 12.62 4.14
N ILE A 122 -23.01 13.23 3.03
CA ILE A 122 -22.87 12.53 1.73
C ILE A 122 -21.80 11.44 1.85
N ILE A 123 -20.69 11.76 2.50
CA ILE A 123 -19.56 10.85 2.69
C ILE A 123 -19.93 9.72 3.65
N ASP A 124 -20.52 10.04 4.81
CA ASP A 124 -20.98 9.05 5.79
C ASP A 124 -21.95 8.04 5.15
N SER A 125 -22.90 8.55 4.36
CA SER A 125 -23.86 7.70 3.63
C SER A 125 -23.17 6.80 2.61
N ALA A 126 -22.06 7.26 1.99
CA ALA A 126 -21.29 6.44 1.07
C ALA A 126 -20.50 5.34 1.78
N TYR A 127 -19.91 5.61 2.95
CA TYR A 127 -19.28 4.59 3.79
C TYR A 127 -20.29 3.54 4.26
N GLU A 128 -21.45 3.97 4.74
CA GLU A 128 -22.52 3.07 5.17
C GLU A 128 -23.03 2.20 4.01
N ALA A 129 -23.27 2.80 2.84
CA ALA A 129 -23.73 2.08 1.65
C ALA A 129 -22.67 1.12 1.08
N ALA A 130 -21.38 1.46 1.21
CA ALA A 130 -20.27 0.60 0.83
C ALA A 130 -20.03 -0.55 1.83
N GLY A 131 -20.53 -0.42 3.06
CA GLY A 131 -20.23 -1.35 4.15
C GLY A 131 -18.75 -1.33 4.56
N VAL A 132 -18.08 -0.18 4.38
CA VAL A 132 -16.65 0.01 4.68
C VAL A 132 -16.54 0.83 5.96
N HIS A 133 -15.73 0.38 6.93
CA HIS A 133 -15.39 1.20 8.09
C HIS A 133 -14.20 2.13 7.73
N PRO A 134 -14.13 3.37 8.24
CA PRO A 134 -12.99 4.26 8.00
C PRO A 134 -11.62 3.62 8.36
N ASP A 135 -11.56 2.82 9.42
CA ASP A 135 -10.34 2.10 9.82
C ASP A 135 -9.91 0.99 8.84
N ASP A 136 -10.79 0.59 7.91
CA ASP A 136 -10.48 -0.39 6.85
C ASP A 136 -9.92 0.28 5.58
N VAL A 137 -9.81 1.61 5.55
CA VAL A 137 -9.26 2.37 4.41
C VAL A 137 -7.79 2.67 4.66
N ASP A 138 -6.93 2.14 3.79
CA ASP A 138 -5.48 2.33 3.89
C ASP A 138 -5.03 3.71 3.41
N THR A 139 -5.71 4.27 2.41
CA THR A 139 -5.31 5.53 1.77
C THR A 139 -6.49 6.20 1.07
N GLY A 140 -6.36 7.49 0.77
CA GLY A 140 -7.38 8.15 -0.02
C GLY A 140 -6.93 9.45 -0.67
N ALA A 141 -7.84 10.02 -1.42
CA ALA A 141 -7.66 11.33 -2.00
C ALA A 141 -8.96 12.13 -1.97
N VAL A 142 -8.84 13.42 -1.64
CA VAL A 142 -9.93 14.40 -1.75
C VAL A 142 -9.58 15.37 -2.85
N ILE A 143 -10.45 15.49 -3.83
CA ILE A 143 -10.26 16.33 -5.01
C ILE A 143 -11.34 17.41 -4.98
N LEU A 144 -10.93 18.68 -4.95
CA LEU A 144 -11.84 19.82 -5.11
C LEU A 144 -11.55 20.48 -6.44
N THR A 145 -12.59 20.67 -7.26
CA THR A 145 -12.43 21.21 -8.62
C THR A 145 -13.39 22.35 -8.94
N GLY A 146 -13.01 23.12 -9.95
CA GLY A 146 -13.86 24.14 -10.54
C GLY A 146 -14.21 25.25 -9.56
N GLU A 147 -15.49 25.54 -9.46
CA GLU A 147 -16.00 26.65 -8.65
C GLU A 147 -16.02 26.26 -7.15
N ALA A 148 -16.14 24.97 -6.82
CA ALA A 148 -16.03 24.48 -5.45
C ALA A 148 -14.67 24.80 -4.82
N LEU A 149 -13.59 24.73 -5.61
CA LEU A 149 -12.24 25.05 -5.16
C LEU A 149 -12.05 26.54 -4.79
N ARG A 150 -12.88 27.44 -5.36
CA ARG A 150 -12.81 28.89 -5.11
C ARG A 150 -13.54 29.33 -3.85
N ARG A 151 -14.17 28.39 -3.15
CA ARG A 151 -14.97 28.66 -1.94
C ARG A 151 -14.07 28.94 -0.76
N GLU A 152 -14.49 29.83 0.12
CA GLU A 152 -13.67 30.28 1.26
C GLU A 152 -13.27 29.12 2.17
N ASN A 153 -14.15 28.12 2.30
CA ASN A 153 -13.93 26.94 3.13
C ASN A 153 -13.43 25.70 2.37
N ALA A 154 -13.10 25.80 1.08
CA ALA A 154 -12.63 24.67 0.27
C ALA A 154 -11.42 23.97 0.90
N LYS A 155 -10.42 24.76 1.31
CA LYS A 155 -9.22 24.23 1.97
C LYS A 155 -9.54 23.53 3.30
N ALA A 156 -10.37 24.16 4.14
CA ALA A 156 -10.75 23.58 5.43
C ALA A 156 -11.51 22.26 5.27
N ILE A 157 -12.38 22.15 4.27
CA ILE A 157 -13.07 20.89 3.93
C ILE A 157 -12.05 19.84 3.52
N ALA A 158 -11.12 20.18 2.62
CA ALA A 158 -10.10 19.25 2.16
C ALA A 158 -9.22 18.73 3.30
N ASP A 159 -8.81 19.62 4.21
CA ASP A 159 -7.96 19.29 5.36
C ASP A 159 -8.74 18.37 6.35
N VAL A 160 -10.01 18.65 6.65
CA VAL A 160 -10.84 17.81 7.53
C VAL A 160 -11.10 16.42 6.92
N LEU A 161 -11.41 16.37 5.62
CA LEU A 161 -11.68 15.10 4.96
C LEU A 161 -10.41 14.24 4.81
N ALA A 162 -9.24 14.88 4.72
CA ALA A 162 -7.97 14.18 4.77
C ALA A 162 -7.69 13.54 6.14
N GLU A 163 -8.14 14.14 7.24
CA GLU A 163 -8.04 13.53 8.57
C GLU A 163 -9.04 12.38 8.78
N VAL A 164 -10.23 12.45 8.16
CA VAL A 164 -11.31 11.48 8.38
C VAL A 164 -11.17 10.21 7.54
N GLY A 165 -10.59 10.29 6.33
CA GLY A 165 -10.50 9.14 5.42
C GLY A 165 -9.32 8.19 5.66
N GLY A 166 -8.57 8.34 6.76
CA GLY A 166 -7.45 7.47 7.15
C GLY A 166 -6.11 8.20 7.26
N GLU A 167 -5.08 7.49 7.76
CA GLU A 167 -3.73 8.04 8.03
C GLU A 167 -3.00 8.55 6.77
N PHE A 168 -3.49 8.22 5.57
CA PHE A 168 -2.85 8.51 4.27
C PHE A 168 -3.82 9.07 3.22
N VAL A 169 -4.66 10.03 3.58
CA VAL A 169 -5.49 10.76 2.61
C VAL A 169 -4.86 12.08 2.20
N CYS A 170 -4.67 12.27 0.89
CA CYS A 170 -4.11 13.51 0.34
C CYS A 170 -5.21 14.40 -0.24
N ALA A 171 -5.21 15.69 0.12
CA ALA A 171 -6.02 16.70 -0.55
C ALA A 171 -5.29 17.24 -1.80
N ALA A 172 -5.95 17.19 -2.96
CA ALA A 172 -5.45 17.75 -4.21
C ALA A 172 -6.43 18.81 -4.76
N ALA A 173 -5.86 19.92 -5.22
CA ALA A 173 -6.57 21.01 -5.89
C ALA A 173 -6.21 20.99 -7.38
N GLY A 174 -7.22 20.93 -8.25
CA GLY A 174 -7.09 20.89 -9.71
C GLY A 174 -7.80 22.04 -10.41
#